data_AF-S7TH17-F1
#
_entry.id   AF-S7TH17-F1
#
_cell.length_a   1.000
_cell.length_b   1.000
_cell.length_c   1.000
_cell.angle_alpha   90.00
_cell.angle_beta   90.00
_cell.angle_gamma   90.00
#
_symmetry.space_group_name_H-M   'P 1'
#
loop_
_entity.id
_entity.type
_entity.pdbx_description
1 polymer ?
#
loop_
_entity_poly.entity_id
_entity_poly.type
_entity_poly.pdbx_seq_one_letter_code
_entity_poly.pdbx_strand_id
1 'polypeptide(L)'
;MKDIWIKVVEYASMPHLGLSRKIRPGYAIEFNGDGRPLSGDVVFEIYDTYLRVISEEHGEPANTYYDWEKLASVKTVGSPRKK
;
A
#
# COMPACT_ATOMS: atom_id res chain seq x y z
N MET A 1 -0.64 -15.32 6.79
CA MET A 1 -1.39 -14.08 6.48
C MET A 1 -0.80 -13.28 5.31
N LYS A 2 0.51 -13.36 5.04
CA LYS A 2 1.18 -12.69 3.89
C LYS A 2 0.34 -12.65 2.61
N ASP A 3 -0.07 -13.81 2.11
CA ASP A 3 -0.79 -13.91 0.83
C ASP A 3 -2.15 -13.18 0.84
N ILE A 4 -2.80 -13.07 2.00
CA ILE A 4 -4.03 -12.30 2.15
C ILE A 4 -3.71 -10.80 2.06
N TRP A 5 -2.66 -10.34 2.73
CA TRP A 5 -2.22 -8.95 2.67
C TRP A 5 -1.76 -8.52 1.28
N ILE A 6 -1.04 -9.40 0.58
CA ILE A 6 -0.69 -9.19 -0.84
C ILE A 6 -1.97 -8.96 -1.65
N LYS A 7 -2.98 -9.84 -1.53
CA LYS A 7 -4.25 -9.66 -2.24
C LYS A 7 -4.94 -8.33 -1.91
N VAL A 8 -4.96 -7.91 -0.64
CA VAL A 8 -5.54 -6.62 -0.24
C VAL A 8 -4.81 -5.45 -0.92
N VAL A 9 -3.47 -5.47 -0.93
CA VAL A 9 -2.66 -4.48 -1.65
C VAL A 9 -2.96 -4.53 -3.15
N GLU A 10 -3.06 -5.72 -3.75
CA GLU A 10 -3.37 -5.91 -5.16
C GLU A 10 -4.73 -5.33 -5.56
N TYR A 11 -5.75 -5.45 -4.70
CA TYR A 11 -7.08 -4.87 -4.95
C TYR A 11 -7.06 -3.34 -4.96
N ALA A 12 -6.33 -2.72 -4.02
CA ALA A 12 -6.23 -1.26 -3.94
C ALA A 12 -5.23 -0.64 -4.92
N SER A 13 -4.47 -1.45 -5.65
CA SER A 13 -3.38 -0.99 -6.53
C SER A 13 -3.48 -1.54 -7.95
N MET A 14 -2.65 -1.01 -8.82
CA MET A 14 -2.46 -1.46 -10.21
C MET A 14 -0.99 -1.73 -10.48
N PRO A 15 -0.64 -2.66 -11.40
CA PRO A 15 0.74 -2.85 -11.83
C PRO A 15 1.40 -1.53 -12.26
N HIS A 16 2.67 -1.33 -11.91
CA HIS A 16 3.39 -0.11 -12.24
C HIS A 16 4.68 -0.41 -13.02
N LEU A 17 5.80 -0.68 -12.34
CA LEU A 17 7.09 -0.96 -12.95
C LEU A 17 7.72 -2.21 -12.32
N GLY A 18 8.09 -3.19 -13.15
CA GLY A 18 8.62 -4.46 -12.64
C GLY A 18 7.63 -5.16 -11.71
N LEU A 19 8.06 -5.49 -10.49
CA LEU A 19 7.23 -6.13 -9.46
C LEU A 19 6.45 -5.11 -8.59
N SER A 20 6.58 -3.82 -8.88
CA SER A 20 5.91 -2.77 -8.11
C SER A 20 4.48 -2.52 -8.56
N ARG A 21 3.69 -1.96 -7.64
CA ARG A 21 2.30 -1.61 -7.86
C ARG A 21 2.04 -0.19 -7.36
N LYS A 22 1.23 0.60 -8.06
CA LYS A 22 0.85 1.95 -7.65
C LYS A 22 -0.58 1.95 -7.13
N ILE A 23 -0.87 2.69 -6.05
CA ILE A 23 -2.24 2.79 -5.53
C ILE A 23 -3.18 3.36 -6.61
N ARG A 24 -4.41 2.85 -6.65
CA ARG A 24 -5.43 3.33 -7.60
C ARG A 24 -5.93 4.71 -7.19
N PRO A 25 -6.23 5.61 -8.14
CA PRO A 25 -6.94 6.85 -7.83
C PRO A 25 -8.26 6.57 -7.11
N GLY A 26 -8.58 7.39 -6.11
CA GLY A 26 -9.79 7.23 -5.28
C GLY A 26 -9.69 6.18 -4.18
N TYR A 27 -8.55 5.51 -4.05
CA TYR A 27 -8.23 4.66 -2.90
C TYR A 27 -7.20 5.31 -1.97
N ALA A 28 -7.33 4.97 -0.71
CA ALA A 28 -6.29 5.12 0.29
C ALA A 28 -6.03 3.77 0.98
N ILE A 29 -4.84 3.57 1.52
CA ILE A 29 -4.47 2.37 2.27
C ILE A 29 -3.81 2.77 3.59
N GLU A 30 -4.11 2.03 4.65
CA GLU A 30 -3.59 2.24 6.00
C GLU A 30 -3.02 0.91 6.50
N PHE A 31 -1.87 0.97 7.16
CA PHE A 31 -1.18 -0.20 7.71
C PHE A 31 -1.09 -0.07 9.24
N ASN A 32 -1.30 -1.18 9.94
CA ASN A 32 -1.21 -1.25 11.41
C ASN A 32 -2.14 -0.31 12.20
N GLY A 33 -3.12 0.32 11.56
CA GLY A 33 -4.08 1.21 12.23
C GLY A 33 -3.43 2.44 12.86
N ASP A 34 -2.37 2.96 12.25
CA ASP A 34 -1.61 4.12 12.73
C ASP A 34 -2.33 5.47 12.53
N GLY A 35 -3.52 5.46 11.92
CA GLY A 35 -4.30 6.65 11.62
C GLY A 35 -3.74 7.47 10.45
N ARG A 36 -2.84 6.91 9.65
CA ARG A 36 -2.18 7.59 8.52
C ARG A 36 -2.51 6.91 7.19
N PRO A 37 -3.73 7.11 6.65
CA PRO A 37 -4.08 6.57 5.34
C PRO A 37 -3.25 7.23 4.24
N LEU A 38 -2.56 6.42 3.45
CA LEU A 38 -1.74 6.82 2.30
C LEU A 38 -2.58 6.81 1.02
N SER A 39 -2.49 7.88 0.23
CA SER A 39 -3.20 8.02 -1.06
C SER A 39 -2.38 8.85 -2.05
N GLY A 40 -2.79 8.90 -3.31
CA GLY A 40 -2.08 9.65 -4.36
C GLY A 40 -0.92 8.85 -4.95
N ASP A 41 0.30 9.35 -4.85
CA ASP A 41 1.50 8.75 -5.46
C ASP A 41 2.19 7.75 -4.52
N VAL A 42 1.45 6.69 -4.17
CA VAL A 42 1.95 5.60 -3.31
C VAL A 42 2.31 4.38 -4.16
N VAL A 43 3.52 3.85 -3.96
CA VAL A 43 4.03 2.65 -4.65
C VAL A 43 4.35 1.55 -3.63
N PHE A 44 4.01 0.32 -3.99
CA PHE A 44 4.23 -0.90 -3.21
C PHE A 44 5.23 -1.78 -3.94
N GLU A 45 6.30 -2.17 -3.27
CA GLU A 45 7.21 -3.22 -3.71
C GLU A 45 7.03 -4.44 -2.80
N ILE A 46 6.59 -5.55 -3.40
CA ILE A 46 6.23 -6.77 -2.68
C ILE A 46 7.42 -7.72 -2.74
N TYR A 47 8.11 -7.88 -1.62
CA TYR A 47 9.19 -8.85 -1.45
C TYR A 47 8.69 -10.07 -0.67
N ASP A 48 9.49 -11.14 -0.68
CA ASP A 48 9.10 -12.37 0.00
C ASP A 48 8.99 -12.21 1.52
N THR A 49 9.87 -11.41 2.12
CA THR A 49 9.98 -11.21 3.57
C THR A 49 9.36 -9.91 4.08
N TYR A 50 9.20 -8.89 3.23
CA TYR A 50 8.63 -7.61 3.64
C TYR A 50 7.85 -6.90 2.51
N LEU A 51 7.04 -5.94 2.90
CA LEU A 51 6.45 -4.93 2.04
C LEU A 51 7.25 -3.64 2.17
N ARG A 52 7.66 -3.04 1.05
CA ARG A 52 8.12 -1.66 1.03
C ARG A 52 7.03 -0.78 0.43
N VAL A 53 6.72 0.30 1.14
CA VAL A 53 5.77 1.33 0.75
C VAL A 53 6.53 2.62 0.54
N ILE A 54 6.44 3.16 -0.67
CA ILE A 54 7.05 4.42 -1.07
C ILE A 54 5.91 5.44 -1.18
N SER A 55 6.04 6.55 -0.46
CA SER A 55 5.06 7.63 -0.45
C SER A 55 5.78 8.98 -0.41
N GLU A 56 5.02 10.06 -0.41
CA GLU A 56 5.55 11.39 -0.13
C GLU A 56 5.18 11.78 1.30
N GLU A 57 6.15 12.21 2.09
CA GLU A 57 5.92 12.85 3.38
C GLU A 57 6.68 14.18 3.39
N HIS A 58 5.98 15.28 3.68
CA HIS A 58 6.56 16.63 3.74
C HIS A 58 7.29 17.07 2.45
N GLY A 59 6.82 16.63 1.27
CA GLY A 59 7.43 16.97 -0.02
C GLY A 59 8.66 16.13 -0.37
N GLU A 60 9.03 15.16 0.47
CA GLU A 60 10.17 14.29 0.28
C GLU A 60 9.72 12.82 0.09
N PRO A 61 10.43 12.02 -0.71
CA PRO A 61 10.17 10.58 -0.81
C PRO A 61 10.42 9.87 0.52
N ALA A 62 9.37 9.26 1.07
CA ALA A 62 9.41 8.43 2.27
C ALA A 62 9.31 6.95 1.92
N ASN A 63 9.99 6.11 2.71
CA ASN A 63 10.01 4.66 2.53
C ASN A 63 9.70 3.99 3.86
N THR A 64 8.60 3.24 3.91
CA THR A 64 8.18 2.49 5.09
C THR A 64 8.21 0.99 4.81
N TYR A 65 8.75 0.23 5.74
CA TYR A 65 8.97 -1.21 5.60
C TYR A 65 8.10 -1.96 6.62
N TYR A 66 7.34 -2.94 6.13
CA TYR A 66 6.51 -3.79 6.96
C TYR A 66 6.95 -5.24 6.83
N ASP A 67 7.38 -5.81 7.95
CA ASP A 67 7.61 -7.24 8.09
C ASP A 67 6.27 -7.99 7.99
N TRP A 68 6.17 -8.96 7.08
CA TRP A 68 4.93 -9.71 6.87
C TRP A 68 4.47 -10.49 8.11
N GLU A 69 5.40 -10.89 8.98
CA GLU A 69 5.08 -11.64 10.21
C GLU A 69 4.53 -10.73 11.30
N LYS A 70 4.84 -9.43 11.25
CA LYS A 70 4.43 -8.44 12.26
C LYS A 70 3.31 -7.51 11.80
N LEU A 71 2.93 -7.57 10.52
CA LEU A 71 1.87 -6.76 9.97
C LEU A 71 0.51 -7.15 10.57
N ALA A 72 -0.02 -6.27 11.41
CA ALA A 72 -1.20 -6.53 12.22
C ALA A 72 -2.50 -6.28 11.44
N SER A 73 -2.52 -5.24 10.59
CA SER A 73 -3.70 -4.89 9.80
C SER A 73 -3.35 -4.16 8.51
N VAL A 74 -4.20 -4.35 7.50
CA VAL A 74 -4.21 -3.58 6.26
C VAL A 74 -5.64 -3.17 5.99
N LYS A 75 -5.88 -1.87 5.88
CA LYS A 75 -7.21 -1.29 5.66
C LYS A 75 -7.18 -0.45 4.40
N THR A 76 -8.16 -0.67 3.53
CA THR A 76 -8.35 0.15 2.33
C THR A 76 -9.56 1.04 2.55
N VAL A 77 -9.45 2.30 2.15
CA VAL A 77 -10.52 3.30 2.27
C VAL A 77 -10.81 3.86 0.90
N GLY A 78 -12.09 4.05 0.62
CA GLY A 78 -12.56 4.52 -0.67
C GLY A 78 -13.05 3.38 -1.55
N SER A 79 -13.40 3.76 -2.77
CA SER A 79 -13.98 2.89 -3.77
C SER A 79 -13.60 3.49 -5.12
N PRO A 80 -13.45 2.70 -6.19
CA PRO A 80 -13.39 3.26 -7.52
C PRO A 80 -14.82 3.72 -7.81
N ARG A 81 -15.24 4.86 -7.26
CA ARG A 81 -16.56 5.40 -7.57
C ARG A 81 -16.56 5.64 -9.07
N LYS A 82 -17.47 4.93 -9.73
CA LYS A 82 -17.94 5.22 -11.09
C LYS A 82 -18.29 6.71 -11.14
N LYS A 83 -17.92 7.34 -12.26
CA LYS A 83 -18.30 8.70 -12.67
C LYS A 83 -19.67 9.11 -12.15
#